data_AF-A0AAN7HBQ1-F1
#
_entry.id   AF-A0AAN7HBQ1-F1
#
_cell.length_a   1.000
_cell.length_b   1.000
_cell.length_c   1.000
_cell.angle_alpha   90.00
_cell.angle_beta   90.00
_cell.angle_gamma   90.00
#
_symmetry.space_group_name_H-M   'P 1'
#
loop_
_entity.id
_entity.type
_entity.pdbx_description
1 polymer ?
#
loop_
_entity_poly.entity_id
_entity_poly.type
_entity_poly.pdbx_seq_one_letter_code
_entity_poly.pdbx_strand_id
1 'polypeptide(L)'
;MGLVGVSLDTGPAVKNELSRHLAPAYTLPSLLQSEPAISSTLALLFNWLDKFAASSEPVHLDKYFTFATSDIVGEAIFSKPIGFLREGRDIDNTIANSHPQAAYVSVAGSFRWIHNPDGRMQMYEVHSAAFNAVAAGNETISAGMQAFRARAEMGAADLGNNAAGVVSFADAQRLPFLQACIKEALRMFGRASMGLGEDASEFNPDPWFAADAASREKYFIPCGKGYASCSGQNLAKFELSKVCATLVRGYDIRQVEPQQEWTWKAYFTGVPENWPCYVAKREKA
;
A
#
# COMPACT_ATOMS: atom_id res chain seq x y z
N MET A 1 -8.57 9.17 23.13
CA MET A 1 -9.07 8.17 22.18
C MET A 1 -8.32 8.18 20.84
N GLY A 2 -6.99 8.30 20.80
CA GLY A 2 -6.25 8.23 19.54
C GLY A 2 -6.23 6.80 18.98
N LEU A 3 -6.07 6.66 17.66
CA LEU A 3 -5.97 5.36 16.97
C LEU A 3 -4.72 4.56 17.32
N VAL A 4 -3.77 5.12 18.08
CA VAL A 4 -2.76 4.29 18.78
C VAL A 4 -3.48 3.18 19.57
N GLY A 5 -4.68 3.46 20.08
CA GLY A 5 -5.54 2.46 20.73
C GLY A 5 -6.41 1.60 19.81
N VAL A 6 -6.82 2.00 18.60
CA VAL A 6 -7.76 1.16 17.81
C VAL A 6 -7.12 -0.16 17.39
N SER A 7 -5.87 -0.08 16.92
CA SER A 7 -5.17 -1.26 16.40
C SER A 7 -4.59 -2.15 17.52
N LEU A 8 -4.22 -1.55 18.66
CA LEU A 8 -3.53 -2.23 19.77
C LEU A 8 -4.44 -2.58 20.96
N ASP A 9 -5.68 -2.08 21.00
CA ASP A 9 -6.64 -2.46 22.04
C ASP A 9 -7.11 -3.89 21.84
N THR A 10 -6.92 -4.69 22.88
CA THR A 10 -7.21 -6.13 22.91
C THR A 10 -8.67 -6.42 23.24
N GLY A 11 -9.45 -5.41 23.66
CA GLY A 11 -10.87 -5.51 23.97
C GLY A 11 -11.77 -5.35 22.73
N PRO A 12 -12.54 -6.38 22.30
CA PRO A 12 -13.36 -6.30 21.10
C PRO A 12 -14.40 -5.16 21.12
N ALA A 13 -15.00 -4.89 22.29
CA ALA A 13 -16.02 -3.84 22.43
C ALA A 13 -15.43 -2.43 22.23
N VAL A 14 -14.30 -2.15 22.88
CA VAL A 14 -13.63 -0.84 22.81
C VAL A 14 -13.05 -0.61 21.42
N LYS A 15 -12.43 -1.64 20.82
CA LYS A 15 -11.96 -1.57 19.44
C LYS A 15 -13.08 -1.28 18.46
N ASN A 16 -14.21 -1.98 18.56
CA ASN A 16 -15.37 -1.75 17.69
C ASN A 16 -15.98 -0.36 17.89
N GLU A 17 -15.95 0.18 19.11
CA GLU A 17 -16.37 1.56 19.37
C GLU A 17 -15.46 2.58 18.69
N LEU A 18 -14.16 2.47 18.91
CA LEU A 18 -13.20 3.41 18.37
C LEU A 18 -13.08 3.31 16.83
N SER A 19 -13.23 2.12 16.26
CA SER A 19 -13.16 1.89 14.80
C SER A 19 -14.33 2.54 14.05
N ARG A 20 -15.48 2.74 14.69
CA ARG A 20 -16.68 3.34 14.05
C ARG A 20 -16.44 4.75 13.51
N HIS A 21 -15.46 5.47 14.05
CA HIS A 21 -15.18 6.85 13.62
C HIS A 21 -14.39 6.94 12.31
N LEU A 22 -13.63 5.91 11.94
CA LEU A 22 -12.80 5.92 10.73
C LEU A 22 -13.10 4.81 9.73
N ALA A 23 -13.72 3.71 10.17
CA ALA A 23 -14.13 2.64 9.27
C ALA A 23 -14.96 3.13 8.06
N PRO A 24 -15.88 4.12 8.17
CA PRO A 24 -16.63 4.62 7.02
C PRO A 24 -15.75 5.13 5.86
N ALA A 25 -14.63 5.80 6.17
CA ALA A 25 -13.71 6.35 5.18
C ALA A 25 -13.00 5.28 4.34
N TYR A 26 -12.86 4.06 4.88
CA TYR A 26 -12.23 2.93 4.18
C TYR A 26 -13.24 1.99 3.50
N THR A 27 -14.52 2.35 3.47
CA THR A 27 -15.52 1.55 2.75
C THR A 27 -15.32 1.72 1.25
N LEU A 28 -15.54 0.65 0.48
CA LEU A 28 -15.40 0.70 -0.98
C LEU A 28 -16.26 1.81 -1.63
N PRO A 29 -17.53 2.06 -1.24
CA PRO A 29 -18.31 3.17 -1.79
C PRO A 29 -17.67 4.55 -1.54
N SER A 30 -17.12 4.79 -0.35
CA SER A 30 -16.45 6.05 -0.01
C SER A 30 -15.16 6.25 -0.83
N LEU A 31 -14.41 5.16 -1.06
CA LEU A 31 -13.22 5.16 -1.89
C LEU A 31 -13.55 5.41 -3.37
N LEU A 32 -14.62 4.80 -3.88
CA LEU A 32 -15.10 5.05 -5.25
C LEU A 32 -15.57 6.50 -5.44
N GLN A 33 -16.21 7.10 -4.42
CA GLN A 33 -16.57 8.51 -4.46
C GLN A 33 -15.34 9.42 -4.53
N SER A 34 -14.27 9.06 -3.82
CA SER A 34 -13.01 9.81 -3.76
C SER A 34 -12.03 9.44 -4.89
N GLU A 35 -12.42 8.51 -5.78
CA GLU A 35 -11.57 7.99 -6.84
C GLU A 35 -10.97 9.08 -7.74
N PRO A 36 -11.71 10.12 -8.19
CA PRO A 36 -11.14 11.16 -9.04
C PRO A 36 -10.01 11.95 -8.36
N ALA A 37 -10.15 12.21 -7.06
CA ALA A 37 -9.13 12.91 -6.28
C ALA A 37 -7.89 12.04 -6.09
N ILE A 38 -8.08 10.76 -5.73
CA ILE A 38 -7.00 9.77 -5.63
C ILE A 38 -6.28 9.60 -6.97
N SER A 39 -7.01 9.55 -8.09
CA SER A 39 -6.42 9.49 -9.43
C SER A 39 -5.56 10.72 -9.76
N SER A 40 -5.97 11.91 -9.29
CA SER A 40 -5.19 13.14 -9.48
C SER A 40 -3.88 13.09 -8.68
N THR A 41 -3.92 12.55 -7.46
CA THR A 41 -2.72 12.29 -6.66
C THR A 41 -1.81 11.27 -7.33
N LEU A 42 -2.37 10.17 -7.84
CA LEU A 42 -1.62 9.15 -8.57
C LEU A 42 -0.97 9.69 -9.85
N ALA A 43 -1.61 10.61 -10.55
CA ALA A 43 -1.00 11.25 -11.72
C ALA A 43 0.30 11.99 -11.36
N LEU A 44 0.44 12.51 -10.13
CA LEU A 44 1.70 13.11 -9.69
C LEU A 44 2.84 12.07 -9.62
N LEU A 45 2.55 10.86 -9.13
CA LEU A 45 3.52 9.76 -9.14
C LEU A 45 3.98 9.44 -10.58
N PHE A 46 3.04 9.30 -11.51
CA PHE A 46 3.37 8.98 -12.91
C PHE A 46 4.09 10.14 -13.62
N ASN A 47 3.80 11.39 -13.27
CA ASN A 47 4.57 12.53 -13.76
C ASN A 47 6.04 12.50 -13.30
N TRP A 48 6.32 11.99 -12.10
CA TRP A 48 7.71 11.76 -11.68
C TRP A 48 8.36 10.64 -12.48
N LEU A 49 7.67 9.52 -12.68
CA LEU A 49 8.18 8.43 -13.50
C LEU A 49 8.44 8.86 -14.95
N ASP A 50 7.62 9.76 -15.50
CA ASP A 50 7.82 10.37 -16.80
C ASP A 50 9.10 11.20 -16.85
N LYS A 51 9.41 11.97 -15.79
CA LYS A 51 10.65 12.73 -15.69
C LYS A 51 11.89 11.82 -15.61
N PHE A 52 11.82 10.74 -14.85
CA PHE A 52 12.90 9.75 -14.77
C PHE A 52 13.10 9.01 -16.09
N ALA A 53 12.00 8.67 -16.78
CA ALA A 53 12.07 8.08 -18.11
C ALA A 53 12.68 9.02 -19.16
N ALA A 54 12.43 10.33 -19.07
CA ALA A 54 13.02 11.30 -19.97
C ALA A 54 14.50 11.59 -19.68
N SER A 55 14.89 11.63 -18.41
CA SER A 55 16.27 11.90 -17.98
C SER A 55 17.19 10.68 -18.04
N SER A 56 16.63 9.46 -18.07
CA SER A 56 17.36 8.20 -17.91
C SER A 56 18.12 8.09 -16.58
N GLU A 57 17.73 8.88 -15.58
CA GLU A 57 18.29 8.77 -14.24
C GLU A 57 17.64 7.60 -13.48
N PRO A 58 18.42 6.88 -12.64
CA PRO A 58 17.87 5.84 -11.79
C PRO A 58 16.97 6.45 -10.71
N VAL A 59 15.85 5.78 -10.42
CA VAL A 59 14.88 6.18 -9.39
C VAL A 59 14.78 5.13 -8.30
N HIS A 60 14.74 5.61 -7.06
CA HIS A 60 14.36 4.82 -5.88
C HIS A 60 12.84 4.72 -5.78
N LEU A 61 12.26 3.71 -6.46
CA LEU A 61 10.81 3.53 -6.53
C LEU A 61 10.16 3.31 -5.16
N ASP A 62 10.89 2.69 -4.23
CA ASP A 62 10.50 2.50 -2.84
C ASP A 62 10.07 3.83 -2.19
N LYS A 63 10.85 4.90 -2.38
CA LYS A 63 10.57 6.23 -1.82
C LYS A 63 9.32 6.85 -2.45
N TYR A 64 9.22 6.79 -3.77
CA TYR A 64 8.09 7.38 -4.50
C TYR A 64 6.78 6.64 -4.26
N PHE A 65 6.80 5.32 -4.04
CA PHE A 65 5.64 4.57 -3.60
C PHE A 65 5.22 4.96 -2.18
N THR A 66 6.18 5.14 -1.26
CA THR A 66 5.88 5.65 0.09
C THR A 66 5.28 7.06 0.05
N PHE A 67 5.79 7.95 -0.81
CA PHE A 67 5.20 9.28 -1.02
C PHE A 67 3.78 9.19 -1.57
N ALA A 68 3.55 8.30 -2.54
CA ALA A 68 2.24 8.11 -3.15
C ALA A 68 1.21 7.59 -2.15
N THR A 69 1.51 6.52 -1.41
CA THR A 69 0.58 6.00 -0.41
C THR A 69 0.32 7.03 0.70
N SER A 70 1.33 7.80 1.10
CA SER A 70 1.13 8.87 2.09
C SER A 70 0.13 9.92 1.62
N ASP A 71 0.27 10.38 0.38
CA ASP A 71 -0.64 11.36 -0.19
C ASP A 71 -2.03 10.79 -0.49
N ILE A 72 -2.14 9.52 -0.89
CA ILE A 72 -3.43 8.86 -1.14
C ILE A 72 -4.20 8.64 0.16
N VAL A 73 -3.52 8.16 1.21
CA VAL A 73 -4.13 8.03 2.54
C VAL A 73 -4.54 9.40 3.06
N GLY A 74 -3.71 10.42 2.82
CA GLY A 74 -4.04 11.82 3.09
C GLY A 74 -5.34 12.25 2.41
N GLU A 75 -5.43 12.01 1.11
CA GLU A 75 -6.62 12.31 0.30
C GLU A 75 -7.85 11.53 0.79
N ALA A 76 -7.70 10.23 1.05
CA ALA A 76 -8.82 9.37 1.43
C ALA A 76 -9.38 9.68 2.83
N ILE A 77 -8.52 10.04 3.80
CA ILE A 77 -8.95 10.29 5.18
C ILE A 77 -9.23 11.77 5.43
N PHE A 78 -8.39 12.67 4.89
CA PHE A 78 -8.44 14.11 5.16
C PHE A 78 -8.95 14.94 3.98
N SER A 79 -9.33 14.29 2.87
CA SER A 79 -9.79 14.97 1.64
C SER A 79 -8.77 15.96 1.08
N LYS A 80 -7.48 15.74 1.40
CA LYS A 80 -6.36 16.57 0.95
C LYS A 80 -5.06 15.77 0.99
N PRO A 81 -4.21 15.85 -0.05
CA PRO A 81 -2.93 15.16 -0.03
C PRO A 81 -1.97 15.88 0.92
N ILE A 82 -1.03 15.14 1.52
CA ILE A 82 -0.04 15.69 2.45
C ILE A 82 0.95 16.59 1.70
N GLY A 83 1.37 16.17 0.50
CA GLY A 83 2.20 16.93 -0.42
C GLY A 83 3.52 16.26 -0.80
N PHE A 84 3.78 15.03 -0.37
CA PHE A 84 5.06 14.35 -0.63
C PHE A 84 5.37 14.22 -2.12
N LEU A 85 4.38 13.85 -2.94
CA LEU A 85 4.54 13.77 -4.40
C LEU A 85 4.66 15.15 -5.05
N ARG A 86 4.12 16.20 -4.44
CA ARG A 86 4.27 17.56 -4.98
C ARG A 86 5.70 18.05 -4.81
N GLU A 87 6.32 17.78 -3.67
CA GLU A 87 7.68 18.21 -3.38
C GLU A 87 8.75 17.21 -3.86
N GLY A 88 8.40 15.93 -4.01
CA GLY A 88 9.34 14.87 -4.41
C GLY A 88 10.38 14.54 -3.35
N ARG A 89 10.11 14.85 -2.07
CA ARG A 89 11.03 14.64 -0.94
C ARG A 89 10.26 14.28 0.33
N ASP A 90 10.99 13.75 1.31
CA ASP A 90 10.48 13.61 2.67
C ASP A 90 10.30 15.01 3.30
N ILE A 91 9.06 15.35 3.63
CA ILE A 91 8.69 16.64 4.23
C ILE A 91 8.97 16.54 5.73
N ASP A 92 9.77 17.47 6.27
CA ASP A 92 10.13 17.56 7.69
C ASP A 92 10.65 16.26 8.33
N ASN A 93 11.28 15.40 7.52
CA ASN A 93 11.76 14.06 7.92
C ASN A 93 10.63 13.19 8.52
N THR A 94 9.40 13.38 8.06
CA THR A 94 8.20 12.70 8.57
C THR A 94 8.28 11.19 8.37
N ILE A 95 8.78 10.75 7.20
CA ILE A 95 8.96 9.32 6.90
C ILE A 95 10.18 8.78 7.64
N ALA A 96 11.31 9.50 7.64
CA ALA A 96 12.48 9.07 8.41
C ALA A 96 12.18 8.91 9.91
N ASN A 97 11.33 9.78 10.47
CA ASN A 97 10.90 9.73 11.86
C ASN A 97 9.84 8.65 12.15
N SER A 98 9.20 8.05 11.15
CA SER A 98 8.20 7.00 11.38
C SER A 98 8.82 5.74 11.96
N HIS A 99 10.09 5.44 11.65
CA HIS A 99 10.80 4.26 12.16
C HIS A 99 11.08 4.30 13.67
N PRO A 100 11.72 5.34 14.24
CA PRO A 100 11.87 5.44 15.69
C PRO A 100 10.52 5.58 16.40
N GLN A 101 9.53 6.20 15.76
CA GLN A 101 8.17 6.26 16.29
C GLN A 101 7.49 4.89 16.34
N ALA A 102 7.70 4.02 15.34
CA ALA A 102 7.18 2.65 15.35
C ALA A 102 7.79 1.82 16.50
N ALA A 103 9.09 1.98 16.76
CA ALA A 103 9.76 1.37 17.91
C ALA A 103 9.15 1.87 19.24
N TYR A 104 8.91 3.18 19.33
CA TYR A 104 8.24 3.78 20.49
C TYR A 104 6.82 3.22 20.70
N VAL A 105 5.98 3.20 19.66
CA VAL A 105 4.61 2.69 19.72
C VAL A 105 4.58 1.20 20.08
N SER A 106 5.56 0.41 19.63
CA SER A 106 5.65 -1.01 19.96
C SER A 106 5.91 -1.26 21.45
N VAL A 107 6.59 -0.35 22.13
CA VAL A 107 6.93 -0.46 23.56
C VAL A 107 5.90 0.27 24.44
N ALA A 108 5.60 1.54 24.12
CA ALA A 108 4.76 2.42 24.93
C ALA A 108 3.28 2.41 24.53
N GLY A 109 2.95 2.02 23.29
CA GLY A 109 1.58 2.05 22.77
C GLY A 109 0.62 1.10 23.49
N SER A 110 1.14 0.01 24.06
CA SER A 110 0.39 -0.92 24.91
C SER A 110 0.02 -0.33 26.28
N PHE A 111 0.71 0.73 26.72
CA PHE A 111 0.51 1.37 28.02
C PHE A 111 -0.34 2.64 27.88
N ARG A 112 -1.61 2.46 27.51
CA ARG A 112 -2.58 3.56 27.26
C ARG A 112 -2.68 4.59 28.40
N TRP A 113 -2.49 4.16 29.64
CA TRP A 113 -2.54 5.02 30.84
C TRP A 113 -1.38 6.02 30.94
N ILE A 114 -0.25 5.78 30.26
CA ILE A 114 0.86 6.74 30.16
C ILE A 114 0.48 7.94 29.29
N HIS A 115 -0.41 7.71 28.32
CA HIS A 115 -0.74 8.67 27.29
C HIS A 115 -2.08 9.38 27.49
N ASN A 116 -2.99 8.84 28.28
CA ASN A 116 -4.33 9.40 28.43
C ASN A 116 -4.96 9.02 29.78
N PRO A 117 -4.69 9.79 30.86
CA PRO A 117 -5.26 9.53 32.18
C PRO A 117 -6.79 9.76 32.25
N ASP A 118 -7.37 10.52 31.30
CA ASP A 118 -8.74 11.05 31.43
C ASP A 118 -9.74 10.41 30.43
N GLY A 119 -9.28 9.51 29.56
CA GLY A 119 -10.11 8.70 28.65
C GLY A 119 -10.70 9.41 27.42
N ARG A 120 -10.53 10.72 27.24
CA ARG A 120 -11.09 11.50 26.11
C ARG A 120 -10.17 11.57 24.88
N MET A 121 -10.71 11.74 23.66
CA MET A 121 -9.88 12.03 22.46
C MET A 121 -9.30 13.42 22.52
N GLN A 122 -7.98 13.51 22.67
CA GLN A 122 -7.23 14.74 22.54
C GLN A 122 -6.83 14.95 21.05
N MET A 123 -6.54 16.18 20.65
CA MET A 123 -6.21 16.47 19.24
C MET A 123 -4.91 15.81 18.76
N TYR A 124 -3.92 15.61 19.65
CA TYR A 124 -2.67 14.91 19.30
C TYR A 124 -2.92 13.42 19.01
N GLU A 125 -3.95 12.86 19.60
CA GLU A 125 -4.36 11.47 19.44
C GLU A 125 -5.04 11.24 18.08
N VAL A 126 -5.80 12.22 17.58
CA VAL A 126 -6.34 12.26 16.21
C VAL A 126 -5.23 12.44 15.18
N HIS A 127 -4.21 13.23 15.50
CA HIS A 127 -3.03 13.38 14.62
C HIS A 127 -2.16 12.13 14.60
N SER A 128 -1.89 11.53 15.75
CA SER A 128 -1.14 10.27 15.84
C SER A 128 -1.89 9.13 15.14
N ALA A 129 -3.22 9.18 15.19
CA ALA A 129 -4.07 8.28 14.46
C ALA A 129 -3.93 8.36 12.93
N ALA A 130 -4.07 9.57 12.42
CA ALA A 130 -3.85 9.92 11.04
C ALA A 130 -2.49 9.41 10.55
N PHE A 131 -1.47 9.72 11.33
CA PHE A 131 -0.09 9.33 11.04
C PHE A 131 0.10 7.82 11.02
N ASN A 132 -0.45 7.09 11.99
CA ASN A 132 -0.33 5.63 12.04
C ASN A 132 -1.06 4.95 10.88
N ALA A 133 -2.20 5.50 10.42
CA ALA A 133 -2.89 5.00 9.24
C ALA A 133 -2.05 5.15 7.97
N VAL A 134 -1.38 6.30 7.82
CA VAL A 134 -0.42 6.57 6.73
C VAL A 134 0.75 5.60 6.81
N ALA A 135 1.43 5.51 7.96
CA ALA A 135 2.60 4.65 8.14
C ALA A 135 2.30 3.16 7.90
N ALA A 136 1.15 2.65 8.38
CA ALA A 136 0.75 1.26 8.19
C ALA A 136 0.39 0.94 6.73
N GLY A 137 -0.23 1.89 6.00
CA GLY A 137 -0.51 1.74 4.57
C GLY A 137 0.77 1.73 3.73
N ASN A 138 1.69 2.65 4.02
CA ASN A 138 2.92 2.85 3.24
C ASN A 138 3.77 1.59 3.10
N GLU A 139 4.09 0.92 4.22
CA GLU A 139 4.99 -0.23 4.20
C GLU A 139 4.38 -1.43 3.46
N THR A 140 3.09 -1.68 3.66
CA THR A 140 2.39 -2.84 3.07
C THR A 140 2.19 -2.68 1.56
N ILE A 141 1.89 -1.47 1.12
CA ILE A 141 1.61 -1.17 -0.28
C ILE A 141 2.91 -1.04 -1.07
N SER A 142 3.95 -0.43 -0.51
CA SER A 142 5.28 -0.38 -1.14
C SER A 142 5.87 -1.78 -1.31
N ALA A 143 5.78 -2.66 -0.30
CA ALA A 143 6.21 -4.05 -0.44
C ALA A 143 5.41 -4.80 -1.52
N GLY A 144 4.09 -4.59 -1.57
CA GLY A 144 3.21 -5.17 -2.59
C GLY A 144 3.49 -4.66 -4.01
N MET A 145 3.85 -3.38 -4.17
CA MET A 145 4.22 -2.78 -5.46
C MET A 145 5.62 -3.21 -5.93
N GLN A 146 6.55 -3.42 -5.01
CA GLN A 146 7.91 -3.84 -5.33
C GLN A 146 7.97 -5.31 -5.74
N ALA A 147 7.08 -6.16 -5.19
CA ALA A 147 6.89 -7.57 -5.56
C ALA A 147 6.60 -7.80 -7.06
N PHE A 148 6.30 -6.74 -7.82
CA PHE A 148 5.98 -6.82 -9.24
C PHE A 148 7.19 -7.19 -10.09
N ARG A 149 7.43 -8.51 -10.21
CA ARG A 149 8.18 -9.13 -11.31
C ARG A 149 7.28 -9.54 -12.49
N ALA A 150 6.06 -9.00 -12.58
CA ALA A 150 5.11 -9.36 -13.63
C ALA A 150 5.57 -8.81 -15.00
N ARG A 151 6.46 -9.54 -15.66
CA ARG A 151 6.71 -9.43 -17.09
C ARG A 151 5.63 -10.21 -17.85
N ALA A 152 5.21 -9.61 -18.96
CA ALA A 152 4.76 -10.24 -20.20
C ALA A 152 3.27 -10.28 -20.58
N GLU A 153 2.27 -10.42 -19.70
CA GLU A 153 0.92 -10.78 -20.22
C GLU A 153 -0.13 -9.67 -20.34
N MET A 154 0.14 -8.41 -19.97
CA MET A 154 -0.89 -7.36 -20.03
C MET A 154 -1.02 -6.66 -21.40
N GLY A 155 -0.36 -7.18 -22.43
CA GLY A 155 -0.48 -6.67 -23.79
C GLY A 155 -1.77 -7.14 -24.47
N ALA A 156 -2.93 -6.59 -24.13
CA ALA A 156 -4.15 -6.63 -24.96
C ALA A 156 -5.39 -5.96 -24.35
N ALA A 157 -5.42 -5.69 -23.03
CA ALA A 157 -6.63 -5.12 -22.44
C ALA A 157 -6.73 -3.61 -22.76
N ASP A 158 -7.73 -3.23 -23.56
CA ASP A 158 -8.12 -1.83 -23.73
C ASP A 158 -8.72 -1.32 -22.41
N LEU A 159 -7.85 -0.87 -21.52
CA LEU A 159 -8.23 -0.31 -20.23
C LEU A 159 -8.62 1.16 -20.43
N GLY A 160 -9.85 1.50 -20.07
CA GLY A 160 -10.30 2.89 -20.03
C GLY A 160 -9.39 3.74 -19.15
N ASN A 161 -9.00 4.91 -19.64
CA ASN A 161 -8.31 5.91 -18.82
C ASN A 161 -9.34 6.87 -18.24
N ASN A 162 -9.11 7.31 -17.00
CA ASN A 162 -9.74 8.55 -16.53
C ASN A 162 -8.98 9.77 -17.07
N ALA A 163 -9.51 10.98 -16.83
CA ALA A 163 -8.92 12.24 -17.28
C ALA A 163 -7.45 12.45 -16.85
N ALA A 164 -7.00 11.75 -15.80
CA ALA A 164 -5.65 11.84 -15.26
C ALA A 164 -4.66 10.82 -15.89
N GLY A 165 -5.10 10.02 -16.86
CA GLY A 165 -4.26 9.00 -17.49
C GLY A 165 -3.98 7.77 -16.60
N VAL A 166 -4.72 7.62 -15.50
CA VAL A 166 -4.59 6.52 -14.54
C VAL A 166 -5.69 5.50 -14.79
N VAL A 167 -5.37 4.21 -14.66
CA VAL A 167 -6.36 3.12 -14.79
C VAL A 167 -7.40 3.23 -13.67
N SER A 168 -8.69 3.10 -14.02
CA SER A 168 -9.77 3.12 -13.02
C SER A 168 -9.72 1.86 -12.13
N PHE A 169 -10.27 1.93 -10.92
CA PHE A 169 -10.35 0.75 -10.06
C PHE A 169 -11.15 -0.37 -10.73
N ALA A 170 -12.27 -0.02 -11.37
CA ALA A 170 -13.12 -0.97 -12.07
C ALA A 170 -12.37 -1.72 -13.19
N ASP A 171 -11.57 -1.02 -13.98
CA ASP A 171 -10.78 -1.62 -15.06
C ASP A 171 -9.61 -2.45 -14.49
N ALA A 172 -8.95 -1.98 -13.44
CA ALA A 172 -7.89 -2.74 -12.78
C ALA A 172 -8.37 -4.08 -12.20
N GLN A 173 -9.63 -4.14 -11.74
CA GLN A 173 -10.24 -5.39 -11.26
C GLN A 173 -10.52 -6.40 -12.39
N ARG A 174 -10.58 -5.97 -13.66
CA ARG A 174 -10.79 -6.86 -14.82
C ARG A 174 -9.52 -7.59 -15.27
N LEU A 175 -8.39 -7.38 -14.61
CA LEU A 175 -7.10 -7.96 -14.94
C LEU A 175 -6.84 -9.18 -14.04
N PRO A 176 -7.28 -10.40 -14.41
CA PRO A 176 -7.21 -11.56 -13.53
C PRO A 176 -5.77 -11.89 -13.12
N PHE A 177 -4.83 -11.86 -14.08
CA PHE A 177 -3.41 -12.08 -13.82
C PHE A 177 -2.82 -11.05 -12.87
N LEU A 178 -3.19 -9.77 -13.02
CA LEU A 178 -2.79 -8.73 -12.08
C LEU A 178 -3.31 -9.02 -10.66
N GLN A 179 -4.57 -9.44 -10.52
CA GLN A 179 -5.13 -9.77 -9.21
C GLN A 179 -4.40 -10.98 -8.58
N ALA A 180 -4.02 -11.98 -9.37
CA ALA A 180 -3.19 -13.09 -8.91
C ALA A 180 -1.80 -12.63 -8.45
N CYS A 181 -1.13 -11.75 -9.21
CA CYS A 181 0.14 -11.16 -8.79
C CYS A 181 0.03 -10.36 -7.49
N ILE A 182 -1.05 -9.58 -7.30
CA ILE A 182 -1.28 -8.84 -6.05
C ILE A 182 -1.47 -9.81 -4.89
N LYS A 183 -2.26 -10.87 -5.08
CA LYS A 183 -2.45 -11.91 -4.06
C LYS A 183 -1.14 -12.60 -3.70
N GLU A 184 -0.33 -12.92 -4.70
CA GLU A 184 0.96 -13.56 -4.53
C GLU A 184 1.98 -12.64 -3.83
N ALA A 185 1.98 -11.35 -4.17
CA ALA A 185 2.75 -10.34 -3.46
C ALA A 185 2.36 -10.27 -1.98
N LEU A 186 1.05 -10.23 -1.69
CA LEU A 186 0.53 -10.24 -0.32
C LEU A 186 0.78 -11.57 0.39
N ARG A 187 0.95 -12.67 -0.35
CA ARG A 187 1.30 -13.98 0.19
C ARG A 187 2.75 -14.00 0.68
N MET A 188 3.67 -13.47 -0.13
CA MET A 188 5.10 -13.43 0.17
C MET A 188 5.46 -12.35 1.21
N PHE A 189 4.82 -11.19 1.13
CA PHE A 189 5.15 -10.01 1.95
C PHE A 189 4.12 -9.69 3.03
N GLY A 190 3.09 -10.54 3.17
CA GLY A 190 2.07 -10.43 4.21
C GLY A 190 2.55 -10.90 5.58
N ARG A 191 1.99 -10.32 6.64
CA ARG A 191 2.32 -10.64 8.05
C ARG A 191 1.86 -12.02 8.51
N ALA A 192 1.06 -12.73 7.72
CA ALA A 192 0.48 -14.02 8.05
C ALA A 192 0.79 -15.06 6.97
N SER A 193 2.07 -15.42 6.82
CA SER A 193 2.48 -16.50 5.90
C SER A 193 2.24 -17.92 6.48
N MET A 194 1.55 -18.04 7.61
CA MET A 194 1.35 -19.33 8.28
C MET A 194 0.39 -20.21 7.47
N GLY A 195 0.87 -21.37 7.01
CA GLY A 195 0.03 -22.45 6.47
C GLY A 195 -0.01 -22.56 4.93
N LEU A 196 0.91 -21.92 4.22
CA LEU A 196 1.08 -22.09 2.77
C LEU A 196 2.28 -23.03 2.56
N GLY A 197 2.17 -23.97 1.62
CA GLY A 197 3.01 -25.17 1.49
C GLY A 197 4.51 -24.95 1.23
N GLU A 198 5.21 -26.02 0.84
CA GLU A 198 6.68 -26.05 0.67
C GLU A 198 7.22 -25.07 -0.40
N ASP A 199 6.37 -24.53 -1.27
CA ASP A 199 6.65 -23.53 -2.30
C ASP A 199 6.52 -22.06 -1.80
N ALA A 200 6.37 -21.84 -0.50
CA ALA A 200 6.05 -20.53 0.06
C ALA A 200 7.10 -19.43 -0.21
N SER A 201 8.34 -19.76 -0.54
CA SER A 201 9.43 -18.80 -0.77
C SER A 201 9.52 -18.26 -2.20
N GLU A 202 8.81 -18.86 -3.16
CA GLU A 202 8.86 -18.45 -4.57
C GLU A 202 7.66 -17.58 -4.97
N PHE A 203 7.88 -16.57 -5.82
CA PHE A 203 6.80 -15.78 -6.37
C PHE A 203 6.16 -16.53 -7.54
N ASN A 204 4.98 -17.10 -7.34
CA ASN A 204 4.26 -17.82 -8.40
C ASN A 204 2.75 -17.47 -8.42
N PRO A 205 2.27 -16.70 -9.40
CA PRO A 205 0.85 -16.35 -9.50
C PRO A 205 -0.04 -17.46 -10.09
N ASP A 206 0.51 -18.48 -10.75
CA ASP A 206 -0.27 -19.52 -11.45
C ASP A 206 -1.21 -20.33 -10.55
N PRO A 207 -0.87 -20.67 -9.28
CA PRO A 207 -1.75 -21.43 -8.40
C PRO A 207 -3.07 -20.72 -8.07
N TRP A 208 -3.17 -19.41 -8.29
CA TRP A 208 -4.43 -18.66 -8.14
C TRP A 208 -5.44 -18.94 -9.25
N PHE A 209 -5.02 -19.60 -10.35
CA PHE A 209 -5.85 -20.05 -11.47
C PHE A 209 -6.15 -21.55 -11.45
N ALA A 210 -5.55 -22.30 -10.53
CA ALA A 210 -5.75 -23.73 -10.43
C ALA A 210 -7.21 -24.09 -10.04
N ALA A 211 -7.67 -25.28 -10.42
CA ALA A 211 -9.03 -25.74 -10.11
C ALA A 211 -9.33 -25.77 -8.60
N ASP A 212 -8.30 -25.93 -7.76
CA ASP A 212 -8.38 -25.94 -6.31
C ASP A 212 -8.12 -24.58 -5.65
N ALA A 213 -8.02 -23.48 -6.41
CA ALA A 213 -7.71 -22.14 -5.89
C ALA A 213 -8.67 -21.67 -4.78
N ALA A 214 -9.94 -22.10 -4.82
CA ALA A 214 -10.91 -21.82 -3.76
C ALA A 214 -10.49 -22.35 -2.38
N SER A 215 -9.77 -23.48 -2.34
CA SER A 215 -9.23 -24.03 -1.09
C SER A 215 -8.10 -23.16 -0.53
N ARG A 216 -7.27 -22.57 -1.39
CA ARG A 216 -6.19 -21.64 -1.03
C ARG A 216 -6.76 -20.34 -0.45
N GLU A 217 -7.85 -19.83 -1.04
CA GLU A 217 -8.52 -18.61 -0.57
C GLU A 217 -9.00 -18.71 0.89
N LYS A 218 -9.33 -19.92 1.37
CA LYS A 218 -9.73 -20.16 2.77
C LYS A 218 -8.63 -19.83 3.77
N TYR A 219 -7.37 -20.09 3.40
CA TYR A 219 -6.19 -19.88 4.23
C TYR A 219 -5.48 -18.56 3.92
N PHE A 220 -5.91 -17.86 2.85
CA PHE A 220 -5.38 -16.55 2.48
C PHE A 220 -6.00 -15.45 3.34
N ILE A 221 -5.30 -15.07 4.42
CA ILE A 221 -5.76 -14.07 5.39
C ILE A 221 -4.71 -12.95 5.56
N PRO A 222 -4.29 -12.27 4.47
CA PRO A 222 -3.21 -11.27 4.54
C PRO A 222 -3.58 -10.04 5.38
N CYS A 223 -4.87 -9.73 5.49
CA CYS A 223 -5.41 -8.58 6.22
C CYS A 223 -6.10 -8.97 7.54
N GLY A 224 -5.89 -10.19 8.05
CA GLY A 224 -6.60 -10.69 9.24
C GLY A 224 -8.09 -11.00 8.97
N LYS A 225 -8.79 -11.48 10.01
CA LYS A 225 -10.21 -11.87 9.94
C LYS A 225 -10.93 -11.53 11.25
N GLY A 226 -12.25 -11.32 11.18
CA GLY A 226 -13.09 -11.03 12.35
C GLY A 226 -12.86 -9.61 12.89
N TYR A 227 -13.07 -9.40 14.19
CA TYR A 227 -12.96 -8.07 14.83
C TYR A 227 -11.55 -7.45 14.74
N ALA A 228 -10.54 -8.26 14.41
CA ALA A 228 -9.16 -7.82 14.24
C ALA A 228 -8.74 -7.62 12.78
N SER A 229 -9.66 -7.74 11.81
CA SER A 229 -9.37 -7.48 10.40
C SER A 229 -8.88 -6.04 10.17
N CYS A 230 -7.95 -5.86 9.24
CA CYS A 230 -7.44 -4.57 8.81
C CYS A 230 -8.59 -3.69 8.27
N SER A 231 -8.79 -2.52 8.88
CA SER A 231 -9.78 -1.54 8.42
C SER A 231 -9.44 -0.97 7.02
N GLY A 232 -8.16 -0.87 6.70
CA GLY A 232 -7.66 -0.31 5.44
C GLY A 232 -7.59 -1.30 4.27
N GLN A 233 -8.09 -2.54 4.40
CA GLN A 233 -7.93 -3.57 3.37
C GLN A 233 -8.49 -3.16 1.99
N ASN A 234 -9.60 -2.42 1.96
CA ASN A 234 -10.18 -1.94 0.71
C ASN A 234 -9.33 -0.86 0.07
N LEU A 235 -8.78 0.06 0.88
CA LEU A 235 -7.87 1.10 0.40
C LEU A 235 -6.59 0.48 -0.15
N ALA A 236 -6.01 -0.48 0.57
CA ALA A 236 -4.83 -1.20 0.10
C ALA A 236 -5.08 -1.92 -1.23
N LYS A 237 -6.22 -2.62 -1.36
CA LYS A 237 -6.61 -3.27 -2.62
C LYS A 237 -6.83 -2.24 -3.74
N PHE A 238 -7.42 -1.10 -3.41
CA PHE A 238 -7.69 0.00 -4.34
C PHE A 238 -6.38 0.59 -4.90
N GLU A 239 -5.45 0.95 -4.02
CA GLU A 239 -4.14 1.48 -4.38
C GLU A 239 -3.31 0.49 -5.18
N LEU A 240 -3.13 -0.73 -4.68
CA LEU A 240 -2.34 -1.78 -5.36
C LEU A 240 -2.87 -2.04 -6.76
N SER A 241 -4.19 -2.17 -6.92
CA SER A 241 -4.77 -2.45 -8.23
C SER A 241 -4.51 -1.32 -9.22
N LYS A 242 -4.78 -0.07 -8.84
CA LYS A 242 -4.67 1.07 -9.78
C LYS A 242 -3.24 1.39 -10.13
N VAL A 243 -2.34 1.41 -9.15
CA VAL A 243 -0.94 1.74 -9.38
C VAL A 243 -0.28 0.65 -10.22
N CYS A 244 -0.46 -0.61 -9.85
CA CYS A 244 0.20 -1.70 -10.56
C CYS A 244 -0.35 -1.88 -11.98
N ALA A 245 -1.66 -1.71 -12.18
CA ALA A 245 -2.25 -1.70 -13.52
C ALA A 245 -1.65 -0.58 -14.38
N THR A 246 -1.52 0.62 -13.82
CA THR A 246 -1.00 1.79 -14.56
C THR A 246 0.50 1.65 -14.83
N LEU A 247 1.28 1.17 -13.85
CA LEU A 247 2.73 0.91 -14.00
C LEU A 247 3.01 -0.09 -15.11
N VAL A 248 2.40 -1.28 -15.05
CA VAL A 248 2.70 -2.35 -16.01
C VAL A 248 2.14 -2.03 -17.40
N ARG A 249 1.09 -1.21 -17.51
CA ARG A 249 0.62 -0.70 -18.81
C ARG A 249 1.60 0.31 -19.42
N GLY A 250 2.06 1.27 -18.63
CA GLY A 250 2.74 2.46 -19.13
C GLY A 250 4.27 2.40 -19.15
N TYR A 251 4.87 1.51 -18.35
CA TYR A 251 6.29 1.58 -18.05
C TYR A 251 6.99 0.23 -18.14
N ASP A 252 8.22 0.25 -18.64
CA ASP A 252 9.20 -0.81 -18.46
C ASP A 252 10.16 -0.41 -17.34
N ILE A 253 10.29 -1.27 -16.33
CA ILE A 253 11.07 -1.00 -15.12
C ILE A 253 12.15 -2.06 -15.04
N ARG A 254 13.40 -1.62 -14.94
CA ARG A 254 14.57 -2.50 -14.89
C ARG A 254 15.45 -2.09 -13.72
N GLN A 255 15.88 -3.05 -12.92
CA GLN A 255 16.88 -2.78 -11.89
C GLN A 255 18.15 -2.24 -12.53
N VAL A 256 18.81 -1.31 -11.84
CA VAL A 256 20.14 -0.83 -12.23
C VAL A 256 21.14 -1.97 -12.20
N GLU A 257 21.06 -2.83 -11.18
CA GLU A 257 21.92 -3.99 -10.98
C GLU A 257 21.09 -5.29 -11.02
N PRO A 258 21.02 -6.01 -12.16
CA PRO A 258 20.11 -7.15 -12.34
C PRO A 258 20.36 -8.34 -11.40
N GLN A 259 21.55 -8.44 -10.81
CA GLN A 259 21.93 -9.49 -9.87
C GLN A 259 21.85 -9.05 -8.41
N GLN A 260 21.42 -7.81 -8.15
CA GLN A 260 21.29 -7.32 -6.79
C GLN A 260 20.23 -8.14 -6.06
N GLU A 261 20.64 -8.77 -4.95
CA GLU A 261 19.71 -9.42 -4.05
C GLU A 261 18.89 -8.38 -3.28
N TRP A 262 17.67 -8.75 -2.92
CA TRP A 262 16.78 -7.86 -2.19
C TRP A 262 17.33 -7.68 -0.78
N THR A 263 17.59 -6.43 -0.40
CA THR A 263 17.86 -6.07 0.99
C THR A 263 16.55 -5.66 1.66
N TRP A 264 16.34 -6.19 2.86
CA TRP A 264 15.11 -5.99 3.62
C TRP A 264 15.41 -5.25 4.91
N LYS A 265 14.50 -4.37 5.31
CA LYS A 265 14.44 -3.87 6.68
C LYS A 265 13.10 -4.21 7.30
N ALA A 266 13.17 -4.76 8.51
CA ALA A 266 11.99 -5.07 9.30
C ALA A 266 11.69 -3.87 10.22
N TYR A 267 10.60 -3.17 9.94
CA TYR A 267 10.06 -2.14 10.82
C TYR A 267 8.75 -2.65 11.43
N PHE A 268 7.61 -2.04 11.08
CA PHE A 268 6.32 -2.64 11.34
C PHE A 268 6.17 -3.89 10.44
N THR A 269 6.59 -3.82 9.18
CA THR A 269 6.61 -4.92 8.19
C THR A 269 8.01 -5.10 7.58
N GLY A 270 8.25 -6.21 6.89
CA GLY A 270 9.45 -6.37 6.06
C GLY A 270 9.28 -5.58 4.77
N VAL A 271 10.06 -4.50 4.61
CA VAL A 271 10.07 -3.68 3.39
C VAL A 271 11.37 -3.88 2.64
N PRO A 272 11.33 -4.03 1.30
CA PRO A 272 12.54 -3.97 0.52
C PRO A 272 13.05 -2.54 0.48
N GLU A 273 14.36 -2.40 0.57
CA GLU A 273 15.04 -1.12 0.48
C GLU A 273 16.19 -1.19 -0.52
N ASN A 274 16.67 0.00 -0.90
CA ASN A 274 17.84 0.17 -1.76
C ASN A 274 17.67 -0.50 -3.13
N TRP A 275 16.54 -0.22 -3.79
CA TRP A 275 16.19 -0.84 -5.07
C TRP A 275 16.13 0.19 -6.20
N PRO A 276 17.29 0.68 -6.69
CA PRO A 276 17.31 1.64 -7.77
C PRO A 276 16.89 0.99 -9.09
N CYS A 277 15.98 1.65 -9.80
CA CYS A 277 15.46 1.18 -11.08
C CYS A 277 15.59 2.25 -12.16
N TYR A 278 15.90 1.82 -13.38
CA TYR A 278 15.60 2.59 -14.58
C TYR A 278 14.14 2.39 -14.98
N VAL A 279 13.52 3.47 -15.42
CA VAL A 279 12.14 3.48 -15.89
C VAL A 279 12.14 3.98 -17.33
N ALA A 280 11.40 3.31 -18.21
CA ALA A 280 11.18 3.75 -19.58
C ALA A 280 9.68 3.71 -19.89
N LYS A 281 9.19 4.64 -20.73
CA LYS A 281 7.82 4.54 -21.23
C LYS A 281 7.70 3.37 -22.21
N ARG A 282 6.59 2.64 -22.12
CA ARG A 282 6.20 1.69 -23.18
C ARG A 282 5.55 2.46 -24.31
N GLU A 283 5.86 2.05 -25.54
CA GLU A 283 5.10 2.47 -26.70
C GLU A 283 3.67 1.91 -26.59
N LYS A 284 2.67 2.74 -26.89
CA LYS A 284 1.30 2.26 -26.98
C LYS A 284 1.21 1.39 -28.24
N ALA A 285 0.95 0.10 -28.05
CA ALA A 285 0.62 -0.81 -29.15
C ALA A 285 -0.67 -0.37 -29.85
#